data_AF-A0A957C4C7-F1
#
_entry.id   AF-A0A957C4C7-F1
#
_cell.length_a   1.000
_cell.length_b   1.000
_cell.length_c   1.000
_cell.angle_alpha   90.00
_cell.angle_beta   90.00
_cell.angle_gamma   90.00
#
_symmetry.space_group_name_H-M   'P 1'
#
loop_
_entity.id
_entity.type
_entity.pdbx_description
1 polymer ?
#
loop_
_entity_poly.entity_id
_entity_poly.type
_entity_poly.pdbx_seq_one_letter_code
_entity_poly.pdbx_strand_id
1 'polypeptide(L)'
;EAHGGRIWVESQEGVGSCFTFSLPISERFYVQSVPTQKGGDLDNKTTRDYVLVLEKDPAVVTLLQHHISDFDLVQVRNMHSLREMIITYHPRALIRNVRPDTREMLAPEVLEMGVPCIDCTLPSAAWVAEERGVTVCLTKPITSNILMHEIARFGTVRHILILFSDRDFALLIERLCSMINRSLEVHRAYDVEQGLTALHFQRPDLIMLDEAIFGDGSILKQIHTIPGFADIPTMLLTVARQVEPMWEGSRFNVYHRDGLFPSEILSSLDAIINGLKPRTYIHKSETTDQFTH
;
A
#
# COMPACT_ATOMS: atom_id res chain seq x y z
N GLU A 1 3.33 -28.35 -15.79
CA GLU A 1 2.11 -27.78 -16.41
C GLU A 1 0.97 -27.79 -15.39
N ALA A 2 0.81 -26.72 -14.58
CA ALA A 2 -0.23 -26.66 -13.55
C ALA A 2 -1.43 -25.75 -13.92
N HIS A 3 -1.35 -25.02 -15.04
CA HIS A 3 -2.30 -23.94 -15.38
C HIS A 3 -2.82 -23.96 -16.84
N GLY A 4 -2.65 -25.06 -17.59
CA GLY A 4 -3.17 -25.18 -18.97
C GLY A 4 -2.56 -24.20 -20.00
N GLY A 5 -1.50 -23.48 -19.62
CA GLY A 5 -0.76 -22.53 -20.45
C GLY A 5 0.55 -23.08 -21.01
N ARG A 6 1.20 -22.34 -21.92
CA ARG A 6 2.51 -22.70 -22.52
C ARG A 6 3.59 -21.72 -22.09
N ILE A 7 4.81 -22.19 -21.85
CA ILE A 7 6.01 -21.38 -21.61
C ILE A 7 7.08 -21.78 -22.63
N TRP A 8 7.76 -20.82 -23.25
CA TRP A 8 8.90 -21.06 -24.15
C TRP A 8 9.93 -19.93 -24.05
N VAL A 9 11.12 -20.17 -24.58
CA VAL A 9 12.23 -19.22 -24.57
C VAL A 9 12.82 -19.09 -25.96
N GLU A 10 13.10 -17.85 -26.35
CA GLU A 10 13.89 -17.50 -27.53
C GLU A 10 15.18 -16.87 -27.04
N SER A 11 16.32 -17.53 -27.29
CA SER A 11 17.63 -17.05 -26.83
C SER A 11 18.63 -17.07 -27.98
N GLN A 12 19.40 -15.99 -28.09
CA GLN A 12 20.58 -15.92 -28.95
C GLN A 12 21.77 -15.44 -28.11
N GLU A 13 22.84 -16.21 -28.14
CA GLU A 13 24.06 -15.95 -27.38
C GLU A 13 24.64 -14.57 -27.75
N GLY A 14 24.87 -13.73 -26.72
CA GLY A 14 25.36 -12.35 -26.89
C GLY A 14 24.28 -11.28 -27.20
N VAL A 15 23.02 -11.67 -27.44
CA VAL A 15 21.90 -10.73 -27.72
C VAL A 15 20.89 -10.70 -26.57
N GLY A 16 20.73 -11.83 -25.86
CA GLY A 16 19.85 -11.96 -24.69
C GLY A 16 18.84 -13.10 -24.84
N SER A 17 17.94 -13.21 -23.86
CA SER A 17 16.89 -14.24 -23.84
C SER A 17 15.53 -13.61 -23.58
N CYS A 18 14.53 -13.99 -24.39
CA CYS A 18 13.12 -13.64 -24.21
C CYS A 18 12.35 -14.87 -23.70
N PHE A 19 11.79 -14.76 -22.49
CA PHE A 19 10.93 -15.80 -21.91
C PHE A 19 9.48 -15.40 -22.15
N THR A 20 8.73 -16.23 -22.86
CA THR A 20 7.33 -15.98 -23.16
C THR A 20 6.48 -17.05 -22.53
N PHE A 21 5.31 -16.65 -22.03
CA PHE A 21 4.29 -17.60 -21.60
C PHE A 21 2.90 -17.15 -22.02
N SER A 22 2.00 -18.12 -22.13
CA SER A 22 0.57 -17.95 -22.36
C SER A 22 -0.17 -18.68 -21.26
N LEU A 23 -1.22 -18.06 -20.70
CA LEU A 23 -2.13 -18.70 -19.77
C LEU A 23 -3.55 -18.60 -20.35
N PRO A 24 -4.35 -19.68 -20.30
CA PRO A 24 -5.75 -19.60 -20.67
C PRO A 24 -6.46 -18.68 -19.68
N ILE A 25 -7.05 -17.60 -20.19
CA ILE A 25 -7.92 -16.72 -19.41
C ILE A 25 -9.29 -17.37 -19.29
N SER A 26 -9.59 -17.89 -18.10
CA SER A 26 -10.97 -18.17 -17.71
C SER A 26 -11.60 -16.84 -17.31
N GLU A 27 -12.60 -16.43 -18.09
CA GLU A 27 -13.43 -15.21 -17.95
C GLU A 27 -12.95 -13.96 -18.71
N ARG A 28 -13.92 -13.40 -19.45
CA ARG A 28 -13.76 -12.25 -20.33
C ARG A 28 -13.50 -11.01 -19.50
N PHE A 29 -12.29 -10.47 -19.57
CA PHE A 29 -12.03 -9.09 -19.21
C PHE A 29 -12.82 -8.18 -20.16
N TYR A 30 -13.92 -7.61 -19.69
CA TYR A 30 -14.48 -6.43 -20.34
C TYR A 30 -13.49 -5.29 -20.11
N VAL A 31 -12.73 -4.97 -21.15
CA VAL A 31 -12.10 -3.65 -21.25
C VAL A 31 -13.25 -2.65 -21.28
N GLN A 32 -13.57 -2.03 -20.14
CA GLN A 32 -14.51 -0.93 -20.11
C GLN A 32 -13.90 0.22 -20.92
N SER A 33 -14.39 0.37 -22.14
CA SER A 33 -14.27 1.61 -22.88
C SER A 33 -14.91 2.72 -22.05
N VAL A 34 -14.20 3.83 -21.91
CA VAL A 34 -14.70 5.06 -21.28
C VAL A 34 -16.04 5.42 -21.92
N PRO A 35 -17.17 5.51 -21.18
CA PRO A 35 -18.45 5.78 -21.81
C PRO A 35 -18.46 7.22 -22.29
N THR A 36 -18.51 7.39 -23.62
CA THR A 36 -18.96 8.63 -24.24
C THR A 36 -20.43 8.80 -23.87
N GLN A 37 -20.78 9.89 -23.19
CA GLN A 37 -22.15 10.12 -22.75
C GLN A 37 -23.12 10.20 -23.93
N LYS A 38 -24.04 9.24 -24.03
CA LYS A 38 -25.34 9.39 -24.66
C LYS A 38 -26.36 8.69 -23.78
N GLY A 39 -27.42 9.43 -23.44
CA GLY A 39 -28.36 9.09 -22.39
C GLY A 39 -29.34 7.98 -22.73
N GLY A 40 -30.01 7.54 -21.66
CA GLY A 40 -31.25 6.77 -21.69
C GLY A 40 -31.07 5.26 -21.66
N ASP A 41 -30.89 4.69 -20.47
CA ASP A 41 -31.82 3.66 -20.01
C ASP A 41 -31.79 3.52 -18.48
N LEU A 42 -32.96 3.56 -17.86
CA LEU A 42 -33.18 3.33 -16.44
C LEU A 42 -33.34 1.83 -16.24
N ASP A 43 -32.23 1.11 -16.02
CA ASP A 43 -32.31 -0.31 -15.71
C ASP A 43 -31.33 -0.72 -14.60
N ASN A 44 -31.92 -1.01 -13.44
CA ASN A 44 -31.46 -1.90 -12.37
C ASN A 44 -29.98 -1.81 -11.93
N LYS A 45 -29.54 -0.65 -11.41
CA LYS A 45 -28.40 -0.63 -10.48
C LYS A 45 -28.85 -1.33 -9.19
N THR A 46 -28.48 -2.58 -9.01
CA THR A 46 -28.31 -3.13 -7.66
C THR A 46 -27.39 -2.16 -6.91
N THR A 47 -27.97 -1.34 -6.03
CA THR A 47 -27.20 -0.52 -5.10
C THR A 47 -26.36 -1.48 -4.27
N ARG A 48 -25.06 -1.56 -4.58
CA ARG A 48 -24.13 -2.31 -3.75
C ARG A 48 -24.02 -1.60 -2.41
N ASP A 49 -24.09 -2.39 -1.35
CA ASP A 49 -23.89 -1.91 0.00
C ASP A 49 -22.45 -1.39 0.15
N TYR A 50 -22.28 -0.30 0.88
CA TYR A 50 -20.96 0.28 1.13
C TYR A 50 -20.31 -0.34 2.37
N VAL A 51 -18.98 -0.45 2.32
CA VAL A 51 -18.14 -0.70 3.50
C VAL A 51 -17.07 0.37 3.56
N LEU A 52 -16.94 1.03 4.71
CA LEU A 52 -15.88 2.00 4.92
C LEU A 52 -14.61 1.30 5.37
N VAL A 53 -13.45 1.73 4.88
CA VAL A 53 -12.15 1.21 5.28
C VAL A 53 -11.30 2.34 5.83
N LEU A 54 -11.11 2.36 7.15
CA LEU A 54 -10.18 3.28 7.81
C LEU A 54 -8.75 2.81 7.61
N GLU A 55 -8.07 3.45 6.67
CA GLU A 55 -6.70 3.12 6.28
C GLU A 55 -6.08 4.29 5.51
N LYS A 56 -4.81 4.58 5.79
CA LYS A 56 -4.01 5.60 5.11
C LYS A 56 -3.44 5.10 3.78
N ASP A 57 -3.08 3.82 3.69
CA ASP A 57 -2.53 3.18 2.51
C ASP A 57 -3.62 2.70 1.53
N PRO A 58 -3.79 3.34 0.35
CA PRO A 58 -4.78 2.92 -0.64
C PRO A 58 -4.53 1.52 -1.23
N ALA A 59 -3.30 0.98 -1.15
CA ALA A 59 -3.00 -0.36 -1.64
C ALA A 59 -3.71 -1.44 -0.81
N VAL A 60 -3.91 -1.22 0.49
CA VAL A 60 -4.67 -2.11 1.37
C VAL A 60 -6.16 -2.11 0.99
N VAL A 61 -6.72 -0.95 0.66
CA VAL A 61 -8.11 -0.86 0.19
C VAL A 61 -8.27 -1.60 -1.14
N THR A 62 -7.30 -1.45 -2.04
CA THR A 62 -7.27 -2.18 -3.32
C THR A 62 -7.18 -3.70 -3.11
N LEU A 63 -6.34 -4.15 -2.14
CA LEU A 63 -6.24 -5.55 -1.75
C LEU A 63 -7.58 -6.09 -1.23
N LEU A 64 -8.27 -5.32 -0.38
CA LEU A 64 -9.59 -5.68 0.14
C LEU A 64 -10.63 -5.73 -0.99
N GLN A 65 -10.65 -4.75 -1.90
CA GLN A 65 -11.57 -4.72 -3.05
C GLN A 65 -11.41 -5.94 -3.96
N HIS A 66 -10.19 -6.46 -4.08
CA HIS A 66 -9.93 -7.69 -4.85
C HIS A 66 -10.57 -8.93 -4.22
N HIS A 67 -10.64 -8.99 -2.89
CA HIS A 67 -11.13 -10.17 -2.15
C HIS A 67 -12.59 -10.05 -1.71
N ILE A 68 -13.12 -8.82 -1.60
CA ILE A 68 -14.47 -8.50 -1.14
C ILE A 68 -15.21 -7.86 -2.31
N SER A 69 -15.91 -8.68 -3.11
CA SER A 69 -16.53 -8.25 -4.37
C SER A 69 -17.97 -7.77 -4.23
N ASP A 70 -18.63 -8.14 -3.13
CA ASP A 70 -20.07 -7.90 -2.90
C ASP A 70 -20.36 -6.48 -2.39
N PHE A 71 -19.33 -5.75 -1.96
CA PHE A 71 -19.44 -4.43 -1.35
C PHE A 71 -18.60 -3.40 -2.09
N ASP A 72 -19.11 -2.18 -2.17
CA ASP A 72 -18.30 -1.05 -2.64
C ASP A 72 -17.47 -0.50 -1.48
N LEU A 73 -16.15 -0.69 -1.54
CA LEU A 73 -15.24 -0.23 -0.48
C LEU A 73 -14.85 1.23 -0.67
N VAL A 74 -15.02 2.04 0.39
CA VAL A 74 -14.68 3.47 0.40
C VAL A 74 -13.59 3.73 1.43
N GLN A 75 -12.46 4.30 1.00
CA GLN A 75 -11.35 4.64 1.87
C GLN A 75 -11.67 5.85 2.77
N VAL A 76 -11.42 5.71 4.06
CA VAL A 76 -11.40 6.77 5.06
C VAL A 76 -9.98 6.90 5.59
N ARG A 77 -9.32 8.04 5.40
CA ARG A 77 -7.88 8.18 5.80
C ARG A 77 -7.70 8.68 7.23
N ASN A 78 -8.73 9.24 7.84
CA ASN A 78 -8.66 9.84 9.16
C ASN A 78 -9.99 9.74 9.90
N MET A 79 -9.93 9.79 11.24
CA MET A 79 -11.12 9.76 12.11
C MET A 79 -12.04 10.98 11.93
N HIS A 80 -11.52 12.12 11.50
CA HIS A 80 -12.28 13.37 11.43
C HIS A 80 -13.40 13.31 10.37
N SER A 81 -13.14 12.67 9.23
CA SER A 81 -14.11 12.49 8.14
C SER A 81 -15.08 11.33 8.35
N LEU A 82 -14.81 10.43 9.31
CA LEU A 82 -15.54 9.17 9.47
C LEU A 82 -17.04 9.37 9.69
N ARG A 83 -17.44 10.31 10.57
CA ARG A 83 -18.87 10.55 10.86
C ARG A 83 -19.65 10.99 9.63
N GLU A 84 -19.09 11.94 8.87
CA GLU A 84 -19.71 12.43 7.63
C GLU A 84 -19.86 11.30 6.61
N MET A 85 -18.83 10.45 6.48
CA MET A 85 -18.86 9.32 5.56
C MET A 85 -19.86 8.23 5.98
N ILE A 86 -20.04 7.97 7.28
CA ILE A 86 -21.08 7.05 7.76
C ILE A 86 -22.48 7.56 7.42
N ILE A 87 -22.73 8.85 7.60
CA ILE A 87 -24.00 9.48 7.24
C ILE A 87 -24.22 9.46 5.73
N THR A 88 -23.17 9.69 4.95
CA THR A 88 -23.25 9.79 3.48
C THR A 88 -23.47 8.42 2.83
N TYR A 89 -22.71 7.41 3.25
CA TYR A 89 -22.67 6.11 2.60
C TYR A 89 -23.54 5.05 3.27
N HIS A 90 -24.03 5.29 4.50
CA HIS A 90 -24.79 4.32 5.31
C HIS A 90 -24.17 2.90 5.25
N PRO A 91 -22.89 2.77 5.63
CA PRO A 91 -22.15 1.55 5.39
C PRO A 91 -22.65 0.39 6.23
N ARG A 92 -22.49 -0.83 5.72
CA ARG A 92 -22.81 -2.05 6.47
C ARG A 92 -21.75 -2.42 7.50
N ALA A 93 -20.52 -1.98 7.28
CA ALA A 93 -19.43 -2.16 8.24
C ALA A 93 -18.36 -1.07 8.07
N LEU A 94 -17.59 -0.88 9.13
CA LEU A 94 -16.33 -0.17 9.14
C LEU A 94 -15.20 -1.19 9.34
N ILE A 95 -14.27 -1.28 8.40
CA ILE A 95 -13.01 -2.01 8.55
C ILE A 95 -11.94 -1.03 9.02
N ARG A 96 -11.21 -1.35 10.08
CA ARG A 96 -10.04 -0.61 10.54
C ARG A 96 -8.82 -1.50 10.39
N ASN A 97 -7.85 -1.06 9.60
CA ASN A 97 -6.57 -1.73 9.59
C ASN A 97 -5.72 -1.24 10.77
N VAL A 98 -5.38 -2.16 11.67
CA VAL A 98 -4.73 -1.87 12.95
C VAL A 98 -3.42 -2.64 13.03
N ARG A 99 -2.34 -1.94 13.43
CA ARG A 99 -1.02 -2.56 13.57
C ARG A 99 -1.03 -3.67 14.62
N PRO A 100 -0.25 -4.74 14.46
CA PRO A 100 -0.17 -5.85 15.43
C PRO A 100 0.17 -5.40 16.86
N ASP A 101 1.06 -4.41 17.01
CA ASP A 101 1.56 -3.88 18.28
C ASP A 101 0.63 -2.87 18.95
N THR A 102 -0.43 -2.41 18.26
CA THR A 102 -1.37 -1.43 18.80
C THR A 102 -2.15 -2.02 20.00
N ARG A 103 -2.01 -1.42 21.17
CA ARG A 103 -2.78 -1.86 22.36
C ARG A 103 -4.09 -1.10 22.54
N GLU A 104 -4.28 -0.02 21.79
CA GLU A 104 -5.49 0.77 21.83
C GLU A 104 -6.71 -0.07 21.45
N MET A 105 -7.73 -0.04 22.30
CA MET A 105 -9.03 -0.62 22.00
C MET A 105 -9.80 0.30 21.05
N LEU A 106 -10.83 -0.24 20.41
CA LEU A 106 -11.78 0.53 19.62
C LEU A 106 -12.34 1.68 20.47
N ALA A 107 -12.17 2.91 19.97
CA ALA A 107 -12.60 4.10 20.68
C ALA A 107 -14.14 4.10 20.86
N PRO A 108 -14.67 4.43 22.05
CA PRO A 108 -16.11 4.44 22.30
C PRO A 108 -16.90 5.26 21.27
N GLU A 109 -16.32 6.37 20.79
CA GLU A 109 -16.94 7.25 19.80
C GLU A 109 -17.20 6.53 18.47
N VAL A 110 -16.39 5.54 18.11
CA VAL A 110 -16.58 4.73 16.89
C VAL A 110 -17.71 3.73 17.09
N LEU A 111 -17.79 3.11 18.28
CA LEU A 111 -18.91 2.21 18.64
C LEU A 111 -20.24 2.95 18.72
N GLU A 112 -20.24 4.18 19.23
CA GLU A 112 -21.43 5.02 19.33
C GLU A 112 -22.04 5.37 17.97
N MET A 113 -21.28 5.26 16.88
CA MET A 113 -21.79 5.44 15.51
C MET A 113 -22.73 4.31 15.08
N GLY A 114 -22.81 3.20 15.81
CA GLY A 114 -23.78 2.12 15.61
C GLY A 114 -23.52 1.23 14.39
N VAL A 115 -22.42 1.45 13.67
CA VAL A 115 -22.00 0.60 12.53
C VAL A 115 -21.13 -0.54 13.06
N PRO A 116 -21.34 -1.80 12.61
CA PRO A 116 -20.44 -2.91 12.92
C PRO A 116 -18.99 -2.57 12.56
N CYS A 117 -18.08 -2.76 13.50
CA CYS A 117 -16.67 -2.44 13.31
C CYS A 117 -15.82 -3.71 13.30
N ILE A 118 -14.89 -3.80 12.36
CA ILE A 118 -13.97 -4.92 12.19
C ILE A 118 -12.55 -4.38 12.26
N ASP A 119 -11.83 -4.72 13.33
CA ASP A 119 -10.39 -4.47 13.38
C ASP A 119 -9.68 -5.67 12.75
N CYS A 120 -8.85 -5.42 11.75
CA CYS A 120 -8.00 -6.43 11.14
C CYS A 120 -6.56 -5.97 11.03
N THR A 121 -5.65 -6.91 10.80
CA THR A 121 -4.24 -6.61 10.52
C THR A 121 -3.89 -7.01 9.09
N LEU A 122 -3.61 -6.02 8.26
CA LEU A 122 -3.12 -6.16 6.88
C LEU A 122 -1.84 -5.34 6.71
N PRO A 123 -0.84 -5.82 5.94
CA PRO A 123 0.39 -5.07 5.71
C PRO A 123 0.10 -3.71 5.04
N SER A 124 0.64 -2.63 5.61
CA SER A 124 0.44 -1.26 5.14
C SER A 124 1.77 -0.52 5.02
N ALA A 125 2.03 0.10 3.86
CA ALA A 125 3.20 0.94 3.66
C ALA A 125 3.17 2.22 4.51
N ALA A 126 1.97 2.65 4.95
CA ALA A 126 1.83 3.77 5.86
C ALA A 126 2.46 3.50 7.23
N TRP A 127 2.40 2.26 7.73
CA TRP A 127 3.05 1.89 8.99
C TRP A 127 4.57 1.90 8.88
N VAL A 128 5.09 1.42 7.75
CA VAL A 128 6.53 1.50 7.44
C VAL A 128 6.98 2.95 7.41
N ALA A 129 6.19 3.84 6.81
CA ALA A 129 6.52 5.27 6.79
C ALA A 129 6.62 5.86 8.21
N GLU A 130 5.62 5.56 9.05
CA GLU A 130 5.59 6.01 10.46
C GLU A 130 6.78 5.48 11.26
N GLU A 131 7.09 4.18 11.15
CA GLU A 131 8.23 3.55 11.84
C GLU A 131 9.58 4.12 11.39
N ARG A 132 9.71 4.43 10.10
CA ARG A 132 10.93 5.00 9.52
C ARG A 132 11.03 6.52 9.68
N GLY A 133 10.00 7.18 10.23
CA GLY A 133 9.97 8.63 10.40
C GLY A 133 9.94 9.41 9.09
N VAL A 134 9.45 8.80 8.01
CA VAL A 134 9.25 9.43 6.70
C VAL A 134 7.78 9.79 6.49
N THR A 135 7.49 10.75 5.61
CA THR A 135 6.10 11.17 5.35
C THR A 135 5.32 10.11 4.56
N VAL A 136 5.98 9.42 3.64
CA VAL A 136 5.39 8.34 2.86
C VAL A 136 6.44 7.31 2.46
N CYS A 137 6.02 6.05 2.36
CA CYS A 137 6.84 4.96 1.84
C CYS A 137 6.17 4.37 0.60
N LEU A 138 6.94 4.21 -0.48
CA LEU A 138 6.50 3.60 -1.73
C LEU A 138 7.34 2.36 -2.03
N THR A 139 6.65 1.26 -2.29
CA THR A 139 7.29 0.00 -2.68
C THR A 139 7.51 -0.03 -4.19
N LYS A 140 8.72 -0.36 -4.62
CA LYS A 140 9.02 -0.62 -6.04
C LYS A 140 8.21 -1.85 -6.52
N PRO A 141 7.66 -1.85 -7.75
CA PRO A 141 7.90 -0.91 -8.84
C PRO A 141 7.08 0.39 -8.74
N ILE A 142 7.69 1.50 -9.15
CA ILE A 142 7.09 2.85 -9.06
C ILE A 142 6.56 3.26 -10.42
N THR A 143 5.30 3.67 -10.47
CA THR A 143 4.64 4.15 -11.68
C THR A 143 4.40 5.66 -11.62
N SER A 144 4.22 6.30 -12.77
CA SER A 144 3.88 7.73 -12.83
C SER A 144 2.59 8.05 -12.07
N ASN A 145 1.59 7.17 -12.12
CA ASN A 145 0.30 7.39 -11.44
C ASN A 145 0.44 7.36 -9.92
N ILE A 146 1.18 6.39 -9.38
CA ILE A 146 1.45 6.29 -7.94
C ILE A 146 2.20 7.54 -7.48
N LEU A 147 3.27 7.90 -8.21
CA LEU A 147 4.09 9.06 -7.87
C LEU A 147 3.30 10.37 -7.97
N MET A 148 2.46 10.52 -9.00
CA MET A 148 1.57 11.67 -9.16
C MET A 148 0.59 11.80 -8.00
N HIS A 149 -0.08 10.70 -7.65
CA HIS A 149 -1.04 10.68 -6.55
C HIS A 149 -0.38 11.07 -5.24
N GLU A 150 0.83 10.57 -4.95
CA GLU A 150 1.54 10.91 -3.72
C GLU A 150 2.06 12.35 -3.71
N ILE A 151 2.65 12.84 -4.80
CA ILE A 151 3.13 14.22 -4.88
C ILE A 151 1.97 15.21 -4.70
N ALA A 152 0.81 14.95 -5.31
CA ALA A 152 -0.36 15.81 -5.20
C ALA A 152 -0.85 16.01 -3.76
N ARG A 153 -0.55 15.08 -2.84
CA ARG A 153 -0.92 15.16 -1.43
C ARG A 153 -0.13 16.21 -0.65
N PHE A 154 1.06 16.57 -1.12
CA PHE A 154 1.90 17.58 -0.47
C PHE A 154 1.54 19.02 -0.88
N GLY A 155 0.50 19.18 -1.70
CA GLY A 155 0.06 20.48 -2.19
C GLY A 155 0.93 20.96 -3.36
N THR A 156 1.40 22.20 -3.30
CA THR A 156 2.21 22.77 -4.39
C THR A 156 3.66 22.34 -4.22
N VAL A 157 4.07 21.35 -4.99
CA VAL A 157 5.47 20.90 -5.10
C VAL A 157 6.06 21.47 -6.39
N ARG A 158 7.22 22.14 -6.29
CA ARG A 158 7.97 22.63 -7.45
C ARG A 158 9.38 22.05 -7.48
N HIS A 159 10.08 22.02 -6.35
CA HIS A 159 11.46 21.58 -6.27
C HIS A 159 11.56 20.24 -5.55
N ILE A 160 12.04 19.21 -6.25
CA ILE A 160 12.21 17.86 -5.71
C ILE A 160 13.69 17.57 -5.63
N LEU A 161 14.17 17.16 -4.46
CA LEU A 161 15.52 16.63 -4.30
C LEU A 161 15.45 15.10 -4.23
N ILE A 162 16.12 14.43 -5.16
CA ILE A 162 16.27 12.97 -5.20
C ILE A 162 17.64 12.60 -4.68
N LEU A 163 17.72 11.77 -3.65
CA LEU A 163 18.96 11.15 -3.19
C LEU A 163 18.85 9.65 -3.43
N PHE A 164 19.35 9.15 -4.57
CA PHE A 164 19.43 7.70 -4.83
C PHE A 164 20.84 7.28 -5.21
N SER A 165 21.25 6.13 -4.68
CA SER A 165 22.53 5.49 -5.01
C SER A 165 22.57 4.95 -6.45
N ASP A 166 21.43 4.51 -6.96
CA ASP A 166 21.27 4.01 -8.33
C ASP A 166 20.98 5.16 -9.31
N ARG A 167 21.94 5.45 -10.20
CA ARG A 167 21.86 6.52 -11.19
C ARG A 167 20.77 6.30 -12.23
N ASP A 168 20.56 5.06 -12.66
CA ASP A 168 19.55 4.72 -13.66
C ASP A 168 18.15 4.85 -13.07
N PHE A 169 17.99 4.42 -11.81
CA PHE A 169 16.74 4.60 -11.09
C PHE A 169 16.45 6.09 -10.79
N ALA A 170 17.47 6.88 -10.44
CA ALA A 170 17.33 8.34 -10.29
C ALA A 170 16.84 9.00 -11.57
N LEU A 171 17.40 8.61 -12.72
CA LEU A 171 16.98 9.10 -14.03
C LEU A 171 15.56 8.66 -14.38
N LEU A 172 15.16 7.44 -14.02
CA LEU A 172 13.79 6.97 -14.19
C LEU A 172 12.81 7.83 -13.39
N ILE A 173 13.06 8.06 -12.11
CA ILE A 173 12.15 8.86 -11.27
C ILE A 173 12.10 10.33 -11.74
N GLU A 174 13.22 10.92 -12.12
CA GLU A 174 13.25 12.25 -12.75
C GLU A 174 12.37 12.32 -14.02
N ARG A 175 12.43 11.29 -14.88
CA ARG A 175 11.56 11.17 -16.07
C ARG A 175 10.09 11.02 -15.68
N LEU A 176 9.78 10.22 -14.66
CA LEU A 176 8.41 10.08 -14.16
C LEU A 176 7.88 11.44 -13.66
N CYS A 177 8.64 12.17 -12.85
CA CYS A 177 8.29 13.52 -12.40
C CYS A 177 8.02 14.47 -13.59
N SER A 178 8.88 14.43 -14.60
CA SER A 178 8.74 15.27 -15.81
C SER A 178 7.46 14.97 -16.61
N MET A 179 6.99 13.72 -16.58
CA MET A 179 5.71 13.31 -17.20
C MET A 179 4.50 13.75 -16.39
N ILE A 180 4.64 13.82 -15.06
CA ILE A 180 3.57 14.25 -14.15
C ILE A 180 3.29 15.74 -14.33
N ASN A 181 4.35 16.56 -14.24
CA ASN A 181 4.24 18.00 -14.41
C ASN A 181 5.60 18.58 -14.83
N ARG A 182 5.62 19.27 -15.98
CA ARG A 182 6.83 19.91 -16.53
C ARG A 182 7.37 21.06 -15.69
N SER A 183 6.59 21.60 -14.75
CA SER A 183 7.05 22.63 -13.82
C SER A 183 7.81 22.07 -12.62
N LEU A 184 7.88 20.74 -12.47
CA LEU A 184 8.69 20.11 -11.42
C LEU A 184 10.16 20.20 -11.80
N GLU A 185 10.93 20.86 -10.96
CA GLU A 185 12.38 20.96 -11.05
C GLU A 185 12.99 19.90 -10.14
N VAL A 186 13.63 18.90 -10.74
CA VAL A 186 14.22 17.77 -10.02
C VAL A 186 15.73 17.97 -9.94
N HIS A 187 16.27 17.97 -8.72
CA HIS A 187 17.70 17.90 -8.46
C HIS A 187 18.09 16.50 -7.99
N ARG A 188 19.24 16.00 -8.46
CA ARG A 188 19.73 14.66 -8.13
C ARG A 188 21.01 14.75 -7.32
N ALA A 189 21.05 13.95 -6.27
CA ALA A 189 22.23 13.63 -5.49
C ALA A 189 22.38 12.10 -5.45
N TYR A 190 23.63 11.63 -5.51
CA TYR A 190 23.92 10.19 -5.57
C TYR A 190 24.46 9.61 -4.27
N ASP A 191 24.63 10.45 -3.27
CA ASP A 191 25.10 10.11 -1.93
C ASP A 191 24.61 11.17 -0.92
N VAL A 192 24.86 10.91 0.36
CA VAL A 192 24.49 11.79 1.47
C VAL A 192 25.17 13.16 1.37
N GLU A 193 26.46 13.21 1.02
CA GLU A 193 27.22 14.46 0.98
C GLU A 193 26.72 15.40 -0.13
N GLN A 194 26.47 14.87 -1.32
CA GLN A 194 25.86 15.61 -2.43
C GLN A 194 24.44 16.07 -2.05
N GLY A 195 23.68 15.24 -1.36
CA GLY A 195 22.33 15.56 -0.90
C GLY A 195 22.33 16.75 0.05
N LEU A 196 23.16 16.70 1.10
CA LEU A 196 23.31 17.80 2.05
C LEU A 196 23.85 19.06 1.39
N THR A 197 24.79 18.93 0.46
CA THR A 197 25.30 20.05 -0.34
C THR A 197 24.18 20.70 -1.15
N ALA A 198 23.32 19.91 -1.81
CA ALA A 198 22.19 20.41 -2.58
C ALA A 198 21.18 21.20 -1.72
N LEU A 199 20.95 20.78 -0.48
CA LEU A 199 20.06 21.49 0.46
C LEU A 199 20.55 22.92 0.77
N HIS A 200 21.85 23.18 0.71
CA HIS A 200 22.41 24.53 0.90
C HIS A 200 22.16 25.45 -0.31
N PHE A 201 22.03 24.89 -1.52
CA PHE A 201 21.82 25.67 -2.74
C PHE A 201 20.35 25.98 -2.99
N GLN A 202 19.46 25.02 -2.72
CA GLN A 202 18.04 25.15 -3.00
C GLN A 202 17.24 24.35 -2.00
N ARG A 203 16.29 25.00 -1.32
CA ARG A 203 15.34 24.32 -0.43
C ARG A 203 14.33 23.53 -1.28
N PRO A 204 14.26 22.19 -1.15
CA PRO A 204 13.25 21.41 -1.84
C PRO A 204 11.89 21.51 -1.12
N ASP A 205 10.82 21.25 -1.88
CA ASP A 205 9.46 21.06 -1.37
C ASP A 205 9.19 19.59 -1.01
N LEU A 206 10.01 18.67 -1.53
CA LEU A 206 9.94 17.23 -1.29
C LEU A 206 11.32 16.59 -1.44
N ILE A 207 11.69 15.71 -0.51
CA ILE A 207 12.90 14.91 -0.61
C ILE A 207 12.52 13.45 -0.87
N MET A 208 13.04 12.86 -1.94
CA MET A 208 12.89 11.44 -2.25
C MET A 208 14.18 10.70 -1.94
N LEU A 209 14.08 9.61 -1.18
CA LEU A 209 15.20 8.80 -0.71
C LEU A 209 15.03 7.36 -1.20
N ASP A 210 16.10 6.69 -1.60
CA ASP A 210 16.10 5.22 -1.73
C ASP A 210 16.49 4.57 -0.40
N GLU A 211 16.15 3.29 -0.23
CA GLU A 211 16.52 2.53 0.98
C GLU A 211 18.03 2.53 1.25
N ALA A 212 18.86 2.54 0.19
CA ALA A 212 20.31 2.46 0.31
C ALA A 212 20.93 3.72 0.93
N ILE A 213 20.43 4.90 0.57
CA ILE A 213 20.84 6.17 1.17
C ILE A 213 20.14 6.39 2.51
N PHE A 214 18.89 5.95 2.64
CA PHE A 214 18.14 6.08 3.88
C PHE A 214 18.80 5.30 5.03
N GLY A 215 19.16 4.03 4.79
CA GLY A 215 19.80 3.16 5.78
C GLY A 215 19.04 3.11 7.11
N ASP A 216 19.67 3.59 8.17
CA ASP A 216 19.13 3.67 9.54
C ASP A 216 18.36 4.97 9.84
N GLY A 217 18.15 5.82 8.83
CA GLY A 217 17.51 7.13 8.98
C GLY A 217 18.43 8.23 9.52
N SER A 218 19.75 7.99 9.63
CA SER A 218 20.73 9.00 10.03
C SER A 218 20.71 10.25 9.14
N ILE A 219 20.40 10.11 7.85
CA ILE A 219 20.23 11.24 6.93
C ILE A 219 19.10 12.17 7.35
N LEU A 220 17.95 11.64 7.80
CA LEU A 220 16.84 12.49 8.27
C LEU A 220 17.24 13.28 9.51
N LYS A 221 17.98 12.66 10.43
CA LYS A 221 18.50 13.36 11.61
C LYS A 221 19.40 14.52 11.22
N GLN A 222 20.27 14.34 10.21
CA GLN A 222 21.14 15.40 9.68
C GLN A 222 20.35 16.50 8.96
N ILE A 223 19.29 16.16 8.22
CA ILE A 223 18.44 17.16 7.56
C ILE A 223 17.68 17.99 8.61
N HIS A 224 17.19 17.34 9.68
CA HIS A 224 16.43 18.02 10.73
C HIS A 224 17.28 18.96 11.60
N THR A 225 18.62 18.84 11.60
CA THR A 225 19.47 19.85 12.26
C THR A 225 19.60 21.14 11.47
N ILE A 226 19.22 21.14 10.18
CA ILE A 226 19.23 22.34 9.34
C ILE A 226 17.95 23.16 9.63
N PRO A 227 18.06 24.41 10.08
CA PRO A 227 16.89 25.25 10.39
C PRO A 227 15.96 25.41 9.17
N GLY A 228 14.68 25.07 9.35
CA GLY A 228 13.65 25.19 8.30
C GLY A 228 13.51 23.97 7.37
N PHE A 229 14.25 22.89 7.63
CA PHE A 229 14.21 21.65 6.84
C PHE A 229 13.49 20.48 7.54
N ALA A 230 13.20 20.59 8.84
CA ALA A 230 12.52 19.54 9.60
C ALA A 230 11.08 19.25 9.12
N ASP A 231 10.41 20.23 8.51
CA ASP A 231 9.03 20.11 8.04
C ASP A 231 8.93 19.70 6.55
N ILE A 232 10.07 19.49 5.87
CA ILE A 232 10.05 19.12 4.45
C ILE A 232 9.58 17.66 4.35
N PRO A 233 8.53 17.37 3.56
CA PRO A 233 8.05 16.01 3.42
C PRO A 233 9.11 15.12 2.78
N THR A 234 9.19 13.88 3.26
CA THR A 234 10.14 12.87 2.79
C THR A 234 9.41 11.64 2.27
N MET A 235 9.85 11.16 1.10
CA MET A 235 9.29 9.99 0.43
C MET A 235 10.38 8.93 0.30
N LEU A 236 10.19 7.79 0.96
CA LEU A 236 11.10 6.65 0.87
C LEU A 236 10.65 5.70 -0.25
N LEU A 237 11.59 5.34 -1.12
CA LEU A 237 11.38 4.42 -2.24
C LEU A 237 12.15 3.13 -1.94
N THR A 238 11.43 2.16 -1.41
CA THR A 238 12.02 0.92 -0.91
C THR A 238 11.67 -0.26 -1.80
N VAL A 239 12.56 -1.24 -1.85
CA VAL A 239 12.16 -2.56 -2.36
C VAL A 239 11.16 -3.14 -1.38
N ALA A 240 10.15 -3.86 -1.88
CA ALA A 240 9.14 -4.54 -1.07
C ALA A 240 9.72 -5.69 -0.21
N ARG A 241 10.98 -5.58 0.24
CA ARG A 241 11.58 -6.46 1.22
C ARG A 241 10.68 -6.36 2.44
N GLN A 242 9.83 -7.38 2.47
CA GLN A 242 8.85 -7.79 3.45
C GLN A 242 8.78 -6.78 4.59
N VAL A 243 7.61 -6.16 4.75
CA VAL A 243 7.06 -6.00 6.10
C VAL A 243 7.36 -7.33 6.78
N GLU A 244 8.48 -7.42 7.51
CA GLU A 244 8.87 -8.64 8.19
C GLU A 244 7.62 -9.03 8.95
N PRO A 245 7.17 -10.29 8.85
CA PRO A 245 5.85 -10.64 9.29
C PRO A 245 5.76 -10.41 10.80
N MET A 246 5.32 -9.22 11.22
CA MET A 246 4.59 -9.00 12.46
C MET A 246 3.20 -9.63 12.30
N TRP A 247 3.15 -10.85 11.76
CA TRP A 247 1.97 -11.69 11.77
C TRP A 247 1.78 -12.21 13.19
N GLU A 248 2.85 -12.27 13.97
CA GLU A 248 2.77 -12.36 15.43
C GLU A 248 1.96 -11.18 15.97
N GLY A 249 0.83 -11.49 16.59
CA GLY A 249 -0.12 -10.47 17.06
C GLY A 249 -1.08 -9.94 16.00
N SER A 250 -1.08 -10.50 14.77
CA SER A 250 -2.17 -10.21 13.82
C SER A 250 -3.52 -10.60 14.43
N ARG A 251 -4.52 -9.75 14.22
CA ARG A 251 -5.85 -9.91 14.83
C ARG A 251 -6.94 -9.70 13.82
N PHE A 252 -8.08 -10.28 14.13
CA PHE A 252 -9.36 -10.04 13.49
C PHE A 252 -10.43 -10.01 14.57
N ASN A 253 -10.91 -8.81 14.91
CA ASN A 253 -11.87 -8.60 15.98
C ASN A 253 -13.11 -7.91 15.42
N VAL A 254 -14.29 -8.42 15.79
CA VAL A 254 -15.57 -7.84 15.39
C VAL A 254 -16.21 -7.20 16.61
N TYR A 255 -16.69 -5.98 16.44
CA TYR A 255 -17.33 -5.19 17.48
C TYR A 255 -18.69 -4.68 17.00
N HIS A 256 -19.64 -4.65 17.91
CA HIS A 256 -20.94 -4.05 17.70
C HIS A 256 -21.39 -3.39 19.00
N ARG A 257 -22.03 -2.21 18.90
CA ARG A 257 -22.42 -1.40 20.07
C ARG A 257 -23.26 -2.19 21.07
N ASP A 258 -24.23 -2.94 20.56
CA ASP A 258 -25.21 -3.68 21.37
C ASP A 258 -24.76 -5.13 21.65
N GLY A 259 -23.49 -5.45 21.35
CA GLY A 259 -23.01 -6.83 21.30
C GLY A 259 -23.47 -7.55 20.04
N LEU A 260 -23.06 -8.82 19.92
CA LEU A 260 -23.42 -9.71 18.81
C LEU A 260 -24.50 -10.69 19.27
N PHE A 261 -25.54 -10.85 18.48
CA PHE A 261 -26.57 -11.86 18.73
C PHE A 261 -26.02 -13.28 18.51
N PRO A 262 -26.54 -14.32 19.20
CA PRO A 262 -26.03 -15.68 19.05
C PRO A 262 -26.02 -16.19 17.60
N SER A 263 -27.02 -15.84 16.79
CA SER A 263 -27.07 -16.21 15.37
C SER A 263 -25.94 -15.57 14.56
N GLU A 264 -25.60 -14.32 14.84
CA GLU A 264 -24.52 -13.60 14.16
C GLU A 264 -23.15 -14.20 14.52
N ILE A 265 -22.96 -14.58 15.79
CA ILE A 265 -21.76 -15.27 16.25
C ILE A 265 -21.61 -16.61 15.50
N LEU A 266 -22.67 -17.42 15.45
CA LEU A 266 -22.63 -18.73 14.78
C LEU A 266 -22.35 -18.60 13.28
N SER A 267 -23.03 -17.68 12.58
CA SER A 267 -22.76 -17.43 11.15
C SER A 267 -21.34 -16.91 10.91
N SER A 268 -20.83 -16.06 11.80
CA SER A 268 -19.47 -15.52 11.70
C SER A 268 -18.42 -16.62 11.93
N LEU A 269 -18.63 -17.50 12.91
CA LEU A 269 -17.75 -18.64 13.17
C LEU A 269 -17.68 -19.58 11.97
N ASP A 270 -18.82 -19.91 11.37
CA ASP A 270 -18.86 -20.76 10.17
C ASP A 270 -18.08 -20.13 9.00
N ALA A 271 -18.30 -18.84 8.72
CA ALA A 271 -17.58 -18.12 7.69
C ALA A 271 -16.06 -18.07 7.95
N ILE A 272 -15.64 -17.81 9.19
CA ILE A 272 -14.23 -17.76 9.58
C ILE A 272 -13.59 -19.15 9.47
N ILE A 273 -14.23 -20.21 9.96
CA ILE A 273 -13.70 -21.58 9.88
C ILE A 273 -13.50 -21.99 8.42
N ASN A 274 -14.44 -21.66 7.54
CA ASN A 274 -14.33 -21.96 6.11
C ASN A 274 -13.25 -21.11 5.40
N GLY A 275 -12.93 -19.92 5.94
CA GLY A 275 -11.87 -19.04 5.43
C GLY A 275 -10.46 -19.40 5.91
N LEU A 276 -10.32 -20.12 7.02
CA LEU A 276 -9.02 -20.45 7.61
C LEU A 276 -8.53 -21.83 7.19
N LYS A 277 -7.26 -21.91 6.76
CA LYS A 277 -6.57 -23.18 6.47
C LYS A 277 -5.56 -23.49 7.57
N PRO A 278 -5.52 -24.72 8.12
CA PRO A 278 -4.51 -25.10 9.08
C PRO A 278 -3.12 -25.00 8.44
N ARG A 279 -2.18 -24.39 9.15
CA ARG A 279 -0.76 -24.35 8.77
C ARG A 279 -0.06 -25.46 9.51
N THR A 280 0.10 -26.62 8.88
CA THR A 280 0.91 -27.71 9.45
C THR A 280 2.37 -27.30 9.42
N TYR A 281 2.96 -27.10 10.61
CA TYR A 281 4.40 -26.93 10.76
C TYR A 281 5.06 -28.25 10.36
N ILE A 282 5.60 -28.33 9.14
CA ILE A 282 6.49 -29.42 8.77
C ILE A 282 7.80 -29.12 9.50
N HIS A 283 8.03 -29.80 10.63
CA HIS A 283 9.37 -29.90 11.18
C HIS A 283 10.27 -30.41 10.04
N LYS A 284 11.18 -29.57 9.56
CA LYS A 284 12.34 -30.06 8.80
C LYS A 284 13.09 -30.95 9.79
N SER A 285 12.84 -32.25 9.73
CA SER A 285 13.69 -33.24 10.35
C SER A 285 15.09 -33.03 9.79
N GLU A 286 16.03 -32.68 10.67
CA GLU A 286 17.45 -32.69 10.41
C GLU A 286 17.81 -33.99 9.71
N THR A 287 18.11 -33.90 8.42
CA THR A 287 18.84 -34.94 7.72
C THR A 287 20.29 -34.66 8.02
N THR A 288 20.76 -35.25 9.12
CA THR A 288 22.18 -35.41 9.40
C THR A 288 22.75 -36.27 8.27
N ASP A 289 23.30 -35.63 7.23
CA ASP A 289 24.19 -36.30 6.29
C ASP A 289 25.45 -36.72 7.04
N GLN A 290 25.39 -37.91 7.63
CA GLN A 290 26.55 -38.76 7.79
C GLN A 290 26.91 -39.32 6.42
N PHE A 291 27.83 -38.68 5.72
CA PHE A 291 28.73 -39.40 4.82
C PHE A 291 30.15 -38.89 4.99
N THR A 292 30.84 -39.55 5.91
CA THR A 292 32.29 -39.68 5.96
C THR A 292 32.70 -40.74 4.95
N HIS A 293 33.30 -40.33 3.83
CA HIS A 293 34.51 -40.89 3.19
C HIS A 293 34.62 -40.49 1.72
#